data_AF-A0A3Q0IVV7-F1
#
_entry.id   AF-A0A3Q0IVV7-F1
#
_cell.length_a   1.000
_cell.length_b   1.000
_cell.length_c   1.000
_cell.angle_alpha   90.00
_cell.angle_beta   90.00
_cell.angle_gamma   90.00
#
_symmetry.space_group_name_H-M   'P 1'
#
loop_
_entity.id
_entity.type
_entity.pdbx_description
1 polymer ?
#
loop_
_entity_poly.entity_id
_entity_poly.type
_entity_poly.pdbx_seq_one_letter_code
_entity_poly.pdbx_strand_id
1 'polypeptide(L)'
;GAEFKDGEAGIAVPNAICSGDAVGISVDANPYEPHLLGGTMAHMIGHNIGMDHDDGREKCHCTDWHGCIMKQSIMGLDNVQPYKFSACSQEDYTDALQNGRAICLLNKPNELSSIVHKLCGNGVVDEDEDCDCGSIDECHEKDPCCDAITCKLKKESQCADGPCCDNCKLRPFGHICREAKTECDLPEWCTGTSGECPADEFKKNGNPCNMRTGFCFNGFCPTVDVQCEEIWGHGGVAGHQSCYDHFNSQGISTGNCGARDGHYVKCDDSAHTGPILDADSGLPVRNTHRLPVLGLVRDGTPCGEHLVSMNTDQLVITRNWNLL
;
A
#
# COMPACT_ATOMS: atom_id res chain seq x y z
N GLY A 1 -7.55 26.76 4.76
CA GLY A 1 -6.52 26.11 5.60
C GLY A 1 -5.28 26.97 5.66
N ALA A 2 -4.14 26.41 6.10
CA ALA A 2 -2.84 27.01 5.84
C ALA A 2 -2.39 26.66 4.40
N GLU A 3 -1.59 27.52 3.78
CA GLU A 3 -1.08 27.35 2.41
C GLU A 3 0.40 26.91 2.42
N PHE A 4 0.81 26.16 1.39
CA PHE A 4 2.23 25.88 1.17
C PHE A 4 2.96 27.11 0.65
N LYS A 5 4.26 27.22 0.97
CA LYS A 5 5.07 28.41 0.63
C LYS A 5 5.24 28.61 -0.88
N ASP A 6 5.30 27.52 -1.64
CA ASP A 6 5.56 27.56 -3.08
C ASP A 6 4.26 27.37 -3.91
N GLY A 7 3.11 27.44 -3.24
CA GLY A 7 1.78 27.43 -3.87
C GLY A 7 1.31 26.04 -4.31
N GLU A 8 1.92 24.97 -3.80
CA GLU A 8 1.45 23.61 -4.05
C GLU A 8 0.06 23.39 -3.45
N ALA A 9 -0.77 22.60 -4.13
CA ALA A 9 -2.08 22.21 -3.62
C ALA A 9 -2.01 21.01 -2.66
N GLY A 10 -0.89 20.29 -2.63
CA GLY A 10 -0.69 19.15 -1.75
C GLY A 10 0.68 18.49 -1.90
N ILE A 11 1.02 17.64 -0.94
CA ILE A 11 2.21 16.79 -0.94
C ILE A 11 1.87 15.43 -0.33
N ALA A 12 2.43 14.36 -0.89
CA ALA A 12 2.28 13.01 -0.38
C ALA A 12 3.60 12.25 -0.42
N VAL A 13 3.76 11.27 0.46
CA VAL A 13 4.91 10.37 0.42
C VAL A 13 4.65 9.30 -0.64
N PRO A 14 5.40 9.28 -1.75
CA PRO A 14 5.14 8.33 -2.83
C PRO A 14 5.50 6.90 -2.40
N ASN A 15 4.78 5.91 -2.93
CA ASN A 15 5.02 4.48 -2.68
C ASN A 15 4.98 4.08 -1.19
N ALA A 16 4.27 4.84 -0.35
CA ALA A 16 4.22 4.62 1.09
C ALA A 16 2.99 3.86 1.56
N ILE A 17 2.07 3.47 0.67
CA ILE A 17 0.85 2.73 1.06
C ILE A 17 1.21 1.49 1.89
N CYS A 18 0.40 1.20 2.92
CA CYS A 18 0.62 0.12 3.87
C CYS A 18 1.85 0.26 4.81
N SER A 19 2.49 1.42 4.83
CA SER A 19 3.53 1.76 5.82
C SER A 19 3.06 2.83 6.81
N GLY A 20 3.81 3.05 7.90
CA GLY A 20 3.56 4.16 8.83
C GLY A 20 3.69 5.55 8.20
N ASP A 21 4.34 5.64 7.04
CA ASP A 21 4.57 6.88 6.29
C ASP A 21 3.51 7.14 5.20
N ALA A 22 2.43 6.35 5.16
CA ALA A 22 1.32 6.48 4.21
C ALA A 22 0.49 7.76 4.45
N VAL A 23 1.11 8.93 4.24
CA VAL A 23 0.55 10.25 4.55
C VAL A 23 0.50 11.12 3.29
N GLY A 24 -0.58 11.89 3.18
CA GLY A 24 -0.77 12.95 2.20
C GLY A 24 -1.43 14.17 2.85
N ILE A 25 -1.04 15.37 2.41
CA ILE A 25 -1.58 16.65 2.87
C ILE A 25 -2.12 17.38 1.65
N SER A 26 -3.37 17.86 1.74
CA SER A 26 -4.01 18.66 0.70
C SER A 26 -4.48 20.00 1.26
N VAL A 27 -4.36 21.05 0.46
CA VAL A 27 -4.86 22.39 0.78
C VAL A 27 -6.28 22.51 0.24
N ASP A 28 -7.23 22.81 1.13
CA ASP A 28 -8.55 23.26 0.72
C ASP A 28 -8.46 24.71 0.21
N ALA A 29 -8.33 24.84 -1.11
CA ALA A 29 -8.21 26.12 -1.80
C ALA A 29 -9.54 26.88 -1.88
N ASN A 30 -10.67 26.17 -1.94
CA ASN A 30 -12.00 26.77 -1.99
C ASN A 30 -13.05 25.86 -1.35
N PRO A 31 -13.55 26.20 -0.14
CA PRO A 31 -14.56 25.41 0.57
C PRO A 31 -15.88 25.27 -0.19
N TYR A 32 -16.15 26.15 -1.17
CA TYR A 32 -17.36 26.11 -1.99
C TYR A 32 -17.22 25.20 -3.23
N GLU A 33 -16.02 24.69 -3.50
CA GLU A 33 -15.71 23.83 -4.64
C GLU A 33 -15.05 22.52 -4.16
N PRO A 34 -15.76 21.67 -3.40
CA PRO A 34 -15.18 20.48 -2.76
C PRO A 34 -14.67 19.44 -3.75
N HIS A 35 -15.15 19.49 -5.00
CA HIS A 35 -14.62 18.66 -6.08
C HIS A 35 -13.12 18.91 -6.29
N LEU A 36 -12.66 20.18 -6.30
CA LEU A 36 -11.25 20.54 -6.47
C LEU A 36 -10.35 19.90 -5.40
N LEU A 37 -10.80 19.93 -4.15
CA LEU A 37 -10.14 19.22 -3.05
C LEU A 37 -10.16 17.71 -3.27
N GLY A 38 -11.29 17.14 -3.70
CA GLY A 38 -11.43 15.71 -3.99
C GLY A 38 -10.40 15.17 -4.99
N GLY A 39 -10.19 15.86 -6.11
CA GLY A 39 -9.15 15.44 -7.07
C GLY A 39 -7.73 15.74 -6.62
N THR A 40 -7.50 16.76 -5.78
CA THR A 40 -6.20 16.96 -5.12
C THR A 40 -5.90 15.79 -4.18
N MET A 41 -6.89 15.37 -3.39
CA MET A 41 -6.77 14.19 -2.52
C MET A 41 -6.55 12.92 -3.34
N ALA A 42 -7.27 12.73 -4.45
CA ALA A 42 -7.08 11.59 -5.34
C ALA A 42 -5.65 11.56 -5.93
N HIS A 43 -5.11 12.72 -6.31
CA HIS A 43 -3.71 12.84 -6.76
C HIS A 43 -2.72 12.46 -5.65
N MET A 44 -2.94 12.93 -4.42
CA MET A 44 -2.08 12.58 -3.28
C MET A 44 -2.13 11.09 -2.95
N ILE A 45 -3.33 10.49 -2.90
CA ILE A 45 -3.52 9.05 -2.69
C ILE A 45 -2.87 8.26 -3.83
N GLY A 46 -2.95 8.75 -5.08
CA GLY A 46 -2.24 8.16 -6.22
C GLY A 46 -0.75 8.00 -5.97
N HIS A 47 -0.07 9.04 -5.46
CA HIS A 47 1.34 8.94 -5.06
C HIS A 47 1.56 7.89 -3.97
N ASN A 48 0.74 7.90 -2.91
CA ASN A 48 0.90 6.91 -1.83
C ASN A 48 0.83 5.47 -2.37
N ILE A 49 -0.09 5.20 -3.30
CA ILE A 49 -0.30 3.88 -3.89
C ILE A 49 0.72 3.57 -5.00
N GLY A 50 1.58 4.53 -5.38
CA GLY A 50 2.75 4.30 -6.24
C GLY A 50 2.61 4.80 -7.67
N MET A 51 1.60 5.63 -7.96
CA MET A 51 1.47 6.29 -9.26
C MET A 51 2.42 7.48 -9.38
N ASP A 52 3.19 7.55 -10.47
CA ASP A 52 4.04 8.70 -10.78
C ASP A 52 3.27 9.77 -11.58
N HIS A 53 3.84 10.97 -11.69
CA HIS A 53 3.29 11.98 -12.60
C HIS A 53 3.29 11.51 -14.06
N ASP A 54 2.24 11.87 -14.79
CA ASP A 54 2.14 11.58 -16.23
C ASP A 54 3.12 12.41 -17.07
N ASP A 55 3.53 13.58 -16.56
CA ASP A 55 4.38 14.53 -17.28
C ASP A 55 5.82 14.00 -17.47
N GLY A 56 6.41 14.27 -18.64
CA GLY A 56 7.78 13.87 -18.95
C GLY A 56 7.97 12.38 -19.28
N ARG A 57 6.90 11.59 -19.32
CA ARG A 57 6.91 10.19 -19.80
C ARG A 57 6.54 10.16 -21.28
N GLU A 58 7.49 9.85 -22.17
CA GLU A 58 7.28 9.87 -23.64
C GLU A 58 6.08 9.04 -24.11
N LYS A 59 5.76 7.96 -23.39
CA LYS A 59 4.64 7.06 -23.71
C LYS A 59 3.35 7.37 -22.96
N CYS A 60 3.37 8.34 -22.04
CA CYS A 60 2.21 8.66 -21.24
C CYS A 60 1.44 9.84 -21.81
N HIS A 61 0.31 9.54 -22.45
CA HIS A 61 -0.56 10.55 -23.02
C HIS A 61 -1.95 10.42 -22.43
N CYS A 62 -2.40 11.48 -21.79
CA CYS A 62 -3.79 11.61 -21.40
C CYS A 62 -4.61 12.02 -22.62
N THR A 63 -5.48 11.14 -23.11
CA THR A 63 -6.33 11.39 -24.28
C THR A 63 -7.64 12.10 -23.92
N ASP A 64 -8.00 12.13 -22.64
CA ASP A 64 -9.18 12.83 -22.16
C ASP A 64 -8.98 14.36 -22.19
N TRP A 65 -9.97 15.06 -22.73
CA TRP A 65 -9.96 16.52 -22.90
C TRP A 65 -9.86 17.27 -21.55
N HIS A 66 -10.38 16.69 -20.47
CA HIS A 66 -10.34 17.23 -19.12
C HIS A 66 -9.01 16.96 -18.39
N GLY A 67 -8.04 16.28 -19.02
CA GLY A 67 -6.78 15.88 -18.40
C GLY A 67 -6.91 14.64 -17.49
N CYS A 68 -5.80 14.26 -16.86
CA CYS A 68 -5.69 13.07 -16.02
C CYS A 68 -5.25 13.47 -14.60
N ILE A 69 -5.69 12.70 -13.60
CA ILE A 69 -5.48 13.02 -12.17
C ILE A 69 -3.99 13.18 -11.85
N MET A 70 -3.12 12.35 -12.43
CA MET A 70 -1.68 12.34 -12.12
C MET A 70 -0.84 13.34 -12.92
N LYS A 71 -1.45 14.29 -13.62
CA LYS A 71 -0.68 15.45 -14.12
C LYS A 71 -0.25 16.37 -12.99
N GLN A 72 0.90 17.04 -13.16
CA GLN A 72 1.43 18.02 -12.22
C GLN A 72 0.49 19.22 -12.03
N SER A 73 -0.25 19.61 -13.07
CA SER A 73 -1.34 20.58 -12.97
C SER A 73 -2.66 19.87 -12.66
N ILE A 74 -3.24 20.18 -11.50
CA ILE A 74 -4.51 19.61 -11.02
C ILE A 74 -5.70 20.10 -11.85
N MET A 75 -5.56 21.24 -12.54
CA MET A 75 -6.55 21.74 -13.49
C MET A 75 -6.13 21.39 -14.92
N GLY A 76 -7.07 20.80 -15.69
CA GLY A 76 -6.90 20.51 -17.11
C GLY A 76 -6.89 21.77 -17.98
N LEU A 77 -6.89 21.59 -19.31
CA LEU A 77 -6.71 22.65 -20.31
C LEU A 77 -7.80 23.75 -20.28
N ASP A 78 -8.94 23.52 -19.62
CA ASP A 78 -10.09 24.43 -19.53
C ASP A 78 -10.55 24.71 -18.08
N ASN A 79 -9.66 24.62 -17.09
CA ASN A 79 -10.03 24.68 -15.66
C ASN A 79 -11.03 23.59 -15.21
N VAL A 80 -11.18 22.53 -16.01
CA VAL A 80 -11.96 21.36 -15.64
C VAL A 80 -11.06 20.41 -14.86
N GLN A 81 -11.58 19.91 -13.75
CA GLN A 81 -10.87 18.95 -12.93
C GLN A 81 -10.89 17.55 -13.58
N PRO A 82 -9.72 16.91 -13.73
CA PRO A 82 -9.63 15.51 -14.11
C PRO A 82 -10.31 14.59 -13.09
N TYR A 83 -11.05 13.60 -13.58
CA TYR A 83 -11.65 12.55 -12.75
C TYR A 83 -11.26 11.14 -13.23
N LYS A 84 -10.29 11.03 -14.14
CA LYS A 84 -9.76 9.77 -14.65
C LYS A 84 -8.25 9.68 -14.49
N PHE A 85 -7.78 8.45 -14.31
CA PHE A 85 -6.36 8.09 -14.33
C PHE A 85 -5.90 7.78 -15.76
N SER A 86 -4.64 8.08 -16.07
CA SER A 86 -4.03 7.71 -17.34
C SER A 86 -3.78 6.19 -17.41
N ALA A 87 -3.49 5.68 -18.60
CA ALA A 87 -3.07 4.28 -18.76
C ALA A 87 -1.80 3.96 -17.97
N CYS A 88 -0.87 4.92 -17.85
CA CYS A 88 0.37 4.71 -17.11
C CYS A 88 0.14 4.69 -15.60
N SER A 89 -0.76 5.55 -15.09
CA SER A 89 -1.14 5.48 -13.68
C SER A 89 -1.79 4.13 -13.34
N GLN A 90 -2.55 3.54 -14.26
CA GLN A 90 -3.11 2.19 -14.09
C GLN A 90 -2.04 1.11 -14.12
N GLU A 91 -1.03 1.23 -14.99
CA GLU A 91 0.14 0.34 -15.01
C GLU A 91 0.92 0.44 -13.69
N ASP A 92 1.24 1.66 -13.23
CA ASP A 92 1.96 1.90 -11.98
C ASP A 92 1.21 1.32 -10.77
N TYR A 93 -0.13 1.48 -10.73
CA TYR A 93 -0.99 0.87 -9.70
C TYR A 93 -0.96 -0.66 -9.73
N THR A 94 -1.02 -1.24 -10.93
CA THR A 94 -0.97 -2.69 -11.12
C THR A 94 0.37 -3.25 -10.67
N ASP A 95 1.47 -2.58 -11.00
CA ASP A 95 2.81 -2.94 -10.56
C ASP A 95 2.92 -2.85 -9.02
N ALA A 96 2.34 -1.82 -8.39
CA ALA A 96 2.33 -1.71 -6.94
C ALA A 96 1.57 -2.88 -6.27
N LEU A 97 0.46 -3.33 -6.85
CA LEU A 97 -0.28 -4.50 -6.37
C LEU A 97 0.48 -5.81 -6.57
N GLN A 98 1.06 -6.02 -7.76
CA GLN A 98 1.81 -7.24 -8.10
C GLN A 98 3.05 -7.39 -7.23
N ASN A 99 3.70 -6.28 -6.87
CA ASN A 99 4.85 -6.26 -5.96
C ASN A 99 4.45 -6.30 -4.47
N GLY A 100 3.16 -6.55 -4.16
CA GLY A 100 2.68 -6.71 -2.78
C GLY A 100 2.64 -5.44 -1.93
N ARG A 101 2.90 -4.26 -2.51
CA ARG A 101 2.99 -2.99 -1.76
C ARG A 101 1.64 -2.53 -1.21
N ALA A 102 0.54 -2.86 -1.89
CA ALA A 102 -0.82 -2.45 -1.54
C ALA A 102 -1.65 -3.58 -0.88
N ILE A 103 -1.01 -4.58 -0.25
CA ILE A 103 -1.72 -5.75 0.28
C ILE A 103 -2.70 -5.42 1.43
N CYS A 104 -2.41 -4.37 2.22
CA CYS A 104 -3.31 -3.87 3.27
C CYS A 104 -4.58 -3.20 2.74
N LEU A 105 -4.71 -3.03 1.42
CA LEU A 105 -5.93 -2.54 0.78
C LEU A 105 -6.86 -3.68 0.34
N LEU A 106 -6.45 -4.94 0.52
CA LEU A 106 -7.23 -6.10 0.09
C LEU A 106 -8.31 -6.52 1.10
N ASN A 107 -8.29 -5.96 2.31
CA ASN A 107 -9.35 -6.14 3.29
C ASN A 107 -10.36 -5.00 3.21
N LYS A 108 -11.64 -5.36 3.14
CA LYS A 108 -12.74 -4.40 3.21
C LYS A 108 -12.85 -3.83 4.63
N PRO A 109 -12.87 -2.50 4.84
CA PRO A 109 -13.06 -1.92 6.17
C PRO A 109 -14.50 -2.13 6.66
N ASN A 110 -14.66 -2.58 7.91
CA ASN A 110 -15.98 -2.82 8.52
C ASN A 110 -16.70 -1.52 8.96
N GLU A 111 -16.03 -0.36 8.98
CA GLU A 111 -16.47 0.86 9.68
C GLU A 111 -16.82 2.06 8.78
N LEU A 112 -16.71 1.93 7.44
CA LEU A 112 -17.02 3.03 6.51
C LEU A 112 -18.52 3.37 6.44
N SER A 113 -19.37 2.49 6.95
CA SER A 113 -20.84 2.58 7.00
C SER A 113 -21.40 3.81 7.75
N SER A 114 -20.58 4.47 8.56
CA SER A 114 -21.03 5.55 9.46
C SER A 114 -20.76 6.98 8.97
N ILE A 115 -19.87 7.19 7.99
CA ILE A 115 -19.35 8.53 7.61
C ILE A 115 -19.67 8.92 6.17
N VAL A 116 -19.67 7.95 5.25
CA VAL A 116 -20.06 8.18 3.84
C VAL A 116 -21.55 7.89 3.75
N HIS A 117 -22.34 8.79 3.14
CA HIS A 117 -23.78 8.56 2.98
C HIS A 117 -24.03 7.17 2.38
N LYS A 118 -24.65 6.27 3.16
CA LYS A 118 -25.09 4.94 2.71
C LYS A 118 -25.87 5.11 1.41
N LEU A 119 -25.30 4.69 0.28
CA LEU A 119 -25.84 5.00 -1.04
C LEU A 119 -25.73 3.79 -1.95
N CYS A 120 -26.85 3.09 -2.08
CA CYS A 120 -26.99 2.01 -3.04
C CYS A 120 -26.63 2.47 -4.45
N GLY A 121 -25.71 1.73 -5.06
CA GLY A 121 -25.21 1.94 -6.42
C GLY A 121 -23.88 2.69 -6.48
N ASN A 122 -23.18 2.84 -5.34
CA ASN A 122 -21.84 3.41 -5.28
C ASN A 122 -20.74 2.32 -5.43
N GLY A 123 -21.13 1.05 -5.51
CA GLY A 123 -20.23 -0.09 -5.64
C GLY A 123 -19.58 -0.56 -4.32
N VAL A 124 -20.09 -0.10 -3.17
CA VAL A 124 -19.58 -0.45 -1.84
C VAL A 124 -20.72 -0.94 -0.98
N VAL A 125 -20.73 -2.25 -0.67
CA VAL A 125 -21.78 -2.81 0.20
C VAL A 125 -21.70 -2.19 1.61
N ASP A 126 -22.70 -1.39 1.95
CA ASP A 126 -22.91 -0.78 3.26
C ASP A 126 -23.60 -1.75 4.25
N GLU A 127 -23.66 -1.40 5.55
CA GLU A 127 -24.29 -2.24 6.60
C GLU A 127 -25.73 -2.70 6.29
N ASP A 128 -26.49 -1.87 5.58
CA ASP A 128 -27.90 -2.12 5.27
C ASP A 128 -28.09 -2.80 3.90
N GLU A 129 -27.00 -3.14 3.21
CA GLU A 129 -26.99 -3.70 1.86
C GLU A 129 -26.48 -5.14 1.89
N ASP A 130 -27.04 -5.99 1.02
CA ASP A 130 -26.52 -7.36 0.87
C ASP A 130 -25.52 -7.44 -0.30
N CYS A 131 -25.55 -6.46 -1.20
CA CYS A 131 -24.71 -6.35 -2.39
C CYS A 131 -24.78 -4.92 -2.96
N ASP A 132 -23.73 -4.47 -3.63
CA ASP A 132 -23.73 -3.23 -4.42
C ASP A 132 -22.81 -3.43 -5.63
N CYS A 133 -23.43 -3.39 -6.80
CA CYS A 133 -22.85 -3.66 -8.10
C CYS A 133 -22.60 -2.39 -8.93
N GLY A 134 -22.79 -1.20 -8.33
CA GLY A 134 -22.71 0.09 -8.99
C GLY A 134 -24.07 0.57 -9.53
N SER A 135 -24.03 1.42 -10.55
CA SER A 135 -25.24 2.00 -11.12
C SER A 135 -26.19 0.94 -11.72
N ILE A 136 -27.46 1.31 -11.94
CA ILE A 136 -28.49 0.40 -12.50
C ILE A 136 -28.01 -0.24 -13.81
N ASP A 137 -27.47 0.57 -14.72
CA ASP A 137 -27.04 0.09 -16.04
C ASP A 137 -25.84 -0.86 -15.93
N GLU A 138 -24.85 -0.55 -15.08
CA GLU A 138 -23.65 -1.38 -14.89
C GLU A 138 -23.99 -2.70 -14.20
N CYS A 139 -24.86 -2.67 -13.19
CA CYS A 139 -25.21 -3.84 -12.41
C CYS A 139 -25.92 -4.91 -13.24
N HIS A 140 -26.80 -4.50 -14.17
CA HIS A 140 -27.51 -5.44 -15.04
C HIS A 140 -26.58 -6.29 -15.90
N GLU A 141 -25.40 -5.78 -16.25
CA GLU A 141 -24.38 -6.51 -17.02
C GLU A 141 -23.38 -7.23 -16.13
N LYS A 142 -22.99 -6.62 -15.00
CA LYS A 142 -21.91 -7.10 -14.13
C LYS A 142 -22.34 -8.18 -13.16
N ASP A 143 -23.52 -8.03 -12.56
CA ASP A 143 -23.96 -8.88 -11.44
C ASP A 143 -25.43 -9.28 -11.57
N PRO A 144 -25.70 -10.50 -12.10
CA PRO A 144 -27.06 -11.01 -12.18
C PRO A 144 -27.66 -11.33 -10.81
N CYS A 145 -26.86 -11.40 -9.74
CA CYS A 145 -27.25 -11.82 -8.40
C CYS A 145 -27.78 -10.67 -7.54
N CYS A 146 -27.34 -9.44 -7.81
CA CYS A 146 -27.70 -8.23 -7.08
C CYS A 146 -28.83 -7.43 -7.74
N ASP A 147 -29.73 -6.86 -6.93
CA ASP A 147 -30.75 -5.92 -7.35
C ASP A 147 -30.23 -4.48 -7.23
N ALA A 148 -29.99 -3.82 -8.36
CA ALA A 148 -29.34 -2.51 -8.43
C ALA A 148 -30.17 -1.35 -7.85
N ILE A 149 -31.46 -1.55 -7.60
CA ILE A 149 -32.35 -0.51 -7.05
C ILE A 149 -32.37 -0.59 -5.53
N THR A 150 -32.28 -1.80 -4.99
CA THR A 150 -32.46 -2.08 -3.56
C THR A 150 -31.17 -2.46 -2.85
N CYS A 151 -30.09 -2.77 -3.58
CA CYS A 151 -28.83 -3.29 -3.05
C CYS A 151 -29.05 -4.54 -2.18
N LYS A 152 -29.97 -5.39 -2.65
CA LYS A 152 -30.36 -6.66 -2.03
C LYS A 152 -30.15 -7.81 -2.99
N LEU A 153 -29.90 -8.98 -2.43
CA LEU A 153 -29.79 -10.21 -3.20
C LEU A 153 -31.13 -10.55 -3.87
N LYS A 154 -31.09 -10.93 -5.14
CA LYS A 154 -32.27 -11.44 -5.85
C LYS A 154 -32.73 -12.78 -5.23
N LYS A 155 -34.00 -13.13 -5.46
CA LYS A 155 -34.77 -14.15 -4.72
C LYS A 155 -34.22 -15.60 -4.69
N GLU A 156 -33.11 -15.89 -5.36
CA GLU A 156 -32.46 -17.20 -5.38
C GLU A 156 -30.93 -17.11 -5.18
N SER A 157 -30.41 -15.90 -4.97
CA SER A 157 -28.98 -15.63 -4.77
C SER A 157 -28.60 -15.86 -3.31
N GLN A 158 -27.47 -16.53 -3.08
CA GLN A 158 -26.87 -16.71 -1.75
C GLN A 158 -25.68 -15.76 -1.51
N CYS A 159 -25.13 -15.22 -2.58
CA CYS A 159 -24.08 -14.23 -2.62
C CYS A 159 -24.19 -13.44 -3.93
N ALA A 160 -23.45 -12.34 -4.02
CA ALA A 160 -23.39 -11.47 -5.19
C ALA A 160 -21.93 -11.31 -5.66
N ASP A 161 -21.05 -10.97 -4.73
CA ASP A 161 -19.63 -10.74 -5.01
C ASP A 161 -18.73 -11.59 -4.09
N GLY A 162 -17.44 -11.55 -4.39
CA GLY A 162 -16.36 -12.10 -3.59
C GLY A 162 -15.83 -13.45 -4.10
N PRO A 163 -14.61 -13.85 -3.68
CA PRO A 163 -13.95 -15.06 -4.19
C PRO A 163 -14.67 -16.37 -3.80
N CYS A 164 -15.50 -16.31 -2.75
CA CYS A 164 -16.34 -17.41 -2.30
C CYS A 164 -17.74 -17.42 -2.93
N CYS A 165 -17.99 -16.58 -3.94
CA CYS A 165 -19.21 -16.61 -4.73
C CYS A 165 -18.96 -17.23 -6.11
N ASP A 166 -19.84 -18.12 -6.54
CA ASP A 166 -19.84 -18.69 -7.88
C ASP A 166 -21.27 -18.78 -8.40
N ASN A 167 -21.58 -18.02 -9.46
CA ASN A 167 -22.92 -17.99 -10.08
C ASN A 167 -24.06 -17.78 -9.07
N CYS A 168 -23.94 -16.74 -8.23
CA CYS A 168 -24.88 -16.40 -7.16
C CYS A 168 -25.03 -17.47 -6.06
N LYS A 169 -24.14 -18.46 -5.99
CA LYS A 169 -24.13 -19.52 -4.98
C LYS A 169 -22.83 -19.49 -4.18
N LEU A 170 -22.96 -19.77 -2.89
CA LEU A 170 -21.81 -19.85 -2.01
C LEU A 170 -20.97 -21.07 -2.37
N ARG A 171 -19.65 -20.85 -2.49
CA ARG A 171 -18.69 -21.95 -2.56
C ARG A 171 -18.75 -22.75 -1.26
N PRO A 172 -18.55 -24.08 -1.33
CA PRO A 172 -18.65 -24.94 -0.15
C PRO A 172 -17.57 -24.61 0.88
N PHE A 173 -17.86 -24.95 2.15
CA PHE A 173 -16.88 -24.86 3.23
C PHE A 173 -15.58 -25.58 2.85
N GLY A 174 -14.44 -24.93 3.05
CA GLY A 174 -13.12 -25.50 2.76
C GLY A 174 -12.64 -25.27 1.32
N HIS A 175 -13.38 -24.53 0.48
CA HIS A 175 -12.84 -24.07 -0.81
C HIS A 175 -11.79 -22.99 -0.59
N ILE A 176 -10.62 -23.12 -1.20
CA ILE A 176 -9.55 -22.11 -1.08
C ILE A 176 -9.98 -20.86 -1.85
N CYS A 177 -10.10 -19.73 -1.16
CA CYS A 177 -10.47 -18.44 -1.76
C CYS A 177 -9.28 -17.51 -1.95
N ARG A 178 -8.23 -17.66 -1.14
CA ARG A 178 -6.96 -16.98 -1.31
C ARG A 178 -5.84 -17.99 -1.04
N GLU A 179 -4.94 -18.12 -2.01
CA GLU A 179 -3.74 -18.94 -1.87
C GLU A 179 -2.69 -18.18 -1.05
N ALA A 180 -1.88 -18.91 -0.29
CA ALA A 180 -0.74 -18.32 0.41
C ALA A 180 0.27 -17.76 -0.60
N LYS A 181 0.62 -16.48 -0.46
CA LYS A 181 1.57 -15.81 -1.37
C LYS A 181 3.02 -16.08 -0.99
N THR A 182 3.30 -16.31 0.28
CA THR A 182 4.66 -16.54 0.80
C THR A 182 4.66 -17.70 1.80
N GLU A 183 5.85 -18.16 2.20
CA GLU A 183 5.97 -19.13 3.28
C GLU A 183 5.51 -18.59 4.64
N CYS A 184 5.35 -17.27 4.80
CA CYS A 184 4.86 -16.61 6.01
C CYS A 184 3.36 -16.30 5.97
N ASP A 185 2.73 -16.52 4.83
CA ASP A 185 1.31 -16.31 4.58
C ASP A 185 0.53 -17.63 4.81
N LEU A 186 -0.74 -17.54 5.20
CA LEU A 186 -1.63 -18.70 5.29
C LEU A 186 -2.65 -18.62 4.15
N PRO A 187 -3.12 -19.74 3.58
CA PRO A 187 -4.25 -19.68 2.67
C PRO A 187 -5.56 -19.52 3.47
N GLU A 188 -6.57 -18.93 2.86
CA GLU A 188 -7.91 -18.80 3.43
C GLU A 188 -8.90 -19.66 2.69
N TRP A 189 -9.89 -20.13 3.46
CA TRP A 189 -10.93 -21.01 2.98
C TRP A 189 -12.30 -20.39 3.19
N CYS A 190 -13.16 -20.54 2.18
CA CYS A 190 -14.56 -20.18 2.27
C CYS A 190 -15.22 -20.87 3.46
N THR A 191 -15.98 -20.10 4.23
CA THR A 191 -16.77 -20.61 5.37
C THR A 191 -18.04 -21.35 4.92
N GLY A 192 -18.42 -21.21 3.65
CA GLY A 192 -19.71 -21.70 3.14
C GLY A 192 -20.92 -20.88 3.60
N THR A 193 -20.70 -19.75 4.27
CA THR A 193 -21.76 -18.86 4.77
C THR A 193 -21.66 -17.43 4.25
N SER A 194 -20.57 -17.06 3.59
CA SER A 194 -20.32 -15.73 3.02
C SER A 194 -19.70 -15.84 1.63
N GLY A 195 -20.05 -14.91 0.73
CA GLY A 195 -19.45 -14.76 -0.60
C GLY A 195 -18.03 -14.17 -0.55
N GLU A 196 -17.72 -13.49 0.56
CA GLU A 196 -16.39 -12.98 0.84
C GLU A 196 -15.47 -14.05 1.42
N CYS A 197 -14.19 -13.95 1.06
CA CYS A 197 -13.14 -14.71 1.73
C CYS A 197 -12.97 -14.16 3.17
N PRO A 198 -12.66 -15.01 4.16
CA PRO A 198 -12.30 -14.53 5.50
C PRO A 198 -11.15 -13.51 5.47
N ALA A 199 -10.98 -12.80 6.59
CA ALA A 199 -9.85 -11.88 6.75
C ALA A 199 -8.52 -12.60 6.50
N ASP A 200 -7.60 -11.91 5.82
CA ASP A 200 -6.24 -12.40 5.53
C ASP A 200 -5.51 -12.69 6.84
N GLU A 201 -5.13 -13.96 7.04
CA GLU A 201 -4.38 -14.44 8.18
C GLU A 201 -2.98 -14.86 7.75
N PHE A 202 -2.00 -14.59 8.61
CA PHE A 202 -0.62 -14.93 8.37
C PHE A 202 -0.02 -15.69 9.54
N LYS A 203 1.10 -16.36 9.29
CA LYS A 203 1.88 -16.98 10.37
C LYS A 203 2.26 -15.90 11.37
N LYS A 204 2.13 -16.24 12.64
CA LYS A 204 2.50 -15.36 13.74
C LYS A 204 3.88 -14.73 13.53
N ASN A 205 3.97 -13.44 13.79
CA ASN A 205 5.23 -12.71 13.69
C ASN A 205 6.33 -13.40 14.54
N GLY A 206 7.53 -13.53 13.98
CA GLY A 206 8.64 -14.25 14.60
C GLY A 206 8.79 -15.72 14.21
N ASN A 207 7.89 -16.30 13.41
CA ASN A 207 8.10 -17.64 12.86
C ASN A 207 9.34 -17.64 11.94
N PRO A 208 10.26 -18.60 12.03
CA PRO A 208 11.44 -18.61 11.17
C PRO A 208 11.06 -18.89 9.72
N CYS A 209 11.67 -18.15 8.79
CA CYS A 209 11.46 -18.25 7.36
C CYS A 209 12.80 -18.11 6.61
N ASN A 210 12.79 -18.31 5.30
CA ASN A 210 13.93 -18.28 4.39
C ASN A 210 15.12 -19.11 4.91
N MET A 211 14.90 -20.41 5.08
CA MET A 211 15.89 -21.34 5.66
C MET A 211 16.46 -20.90 7.03
N ARG A 212 15.64 -20.23 7.85
CA ARG A 212 16.00 -19.67 9.18
C ARG A 212 16.93 -18.45 9.14
N THR A 213 17.04 -17.79 7.98
CA THR A 213 17.75 -16.52 7.85
C THR A 213 16.84 -15.32 8.11
N GLY A 214 15.51 -15.51 8.09
CA GLY A 214 14.50 -14.49 8.32
C GLY A 214 13.49 -14.87 9.40
N PHE A 215 12.66 -13.89 9.78
CA PHE A 215 11.48 -14.10 10.63
C PHE A 215 10.24 -13.52 9.95
N CYS A 216 9.12 -14.23 10.04
CA CYS A 216 7.86 -13.78 9.50
C CYS A 216 7.42 -12.49 10.17
N PHE A 217 6.94 -11.55 9.38
CA PHE A 217 6.36 -10.29 9.83
C PHE A 217 5.23 -9.90 8.89
N ASN A 218 4.00 -9.86 9.41
CA ASN A 218 2.77 -9.51 8.70
C ASN A 218 2.61 -10.23 7.35
N GLY A 219 2.85 -11.54 7.33
CA GLY A 219 2.71 -12.38 6.11
C GLY A 219 3.93 -12.39 5.19
N PHE A 220 5.00 -11.66 5.51
CA PHE A 220 6.23 -11.61 4.72
C PHE A 220 7.42 -12.19 5.47
N CYS A 221 8.47 -12.56 4.74
CA CYS A 221 9.77 -12.91 5.30
C CYS A 221 10.80 -11.81 4.96
N PRO A 222 10.79 -10.66 5.65
CA PRO A 222 11.72 -9.58 5.36
C PRO A 222 13.16 -10.01 5.64
N THR A 223 14.02 -9.91 4.64
CA THR A 223 15.48 -9.99 4.78
C THR A 223 16.13 -8.82 4.04
N VAL A 224 17.33 -8.44 4.46
CA VAL A 224 18.06 -7.34 3.81
C VAL A 224 18.33 -7.69 2.35
N ASP A 225 18.71 -8.93 2.04
CA ASP A 225 18.98 -9.37 0.66
C ASP A 225 17.72 -9.33 -0.23
N VAL A 226 16.56 -9.76 0.26
CA VAL A 226 15.30 -9.65 -0.49
C VAL A 226 14.98 -8.20 -0.79
N GLN A 227 15.20 -7.31 0.19
CA GLN A 227 15.01 -5.88 -0.02
C GLN A 227 16.05 -5.29 -1.01
N CYS A 228 17.29 -5.77 -1.00
CA CYS A 228 18.31 -5.40 -1.98
C CYS A 228 17.90 -5.81 -3.40
N GLU A 229 17.38 -7.01 -3.60
CA GLU A 229 16.89 -7.45 -4.91
C GLU A 229 15.69 -6.63 -5.40
N GLU A 230 14.82 -6.17 -4.50
CA GLU A 230 13.72 -5.27 -4.86
C GLU A 230 14.19 -3.87 -5.27
N ILE A 231 15.28 -3.38 -4.67
CA ILE A 231 15.83 -2.04 -4.94
C ILE A 231 16.72 -2.03 -6.18
N TRP A 232 17.61 -3.01 -6.29
CA TRP A 232 18.67 -3.06 -7.31
C TRP A 232 18.42 -4.10 -8.40
N GLY A 233 17.33 -4.86 -8.32
CA GLY A 233 17.00 -5.93 -9.25
C GLY A 233 17.64 -7.27 -8.86
N HIS A 234 17.32 -8.31 -9.63
CA HIS A 234 17.76 -9.68 -9.38
C HIS A 234 19.29 -9.77 -9.18
N GLY A 235 19.73 -10.38 -8.07
CA GLY A 235 21.14 -10.47 -7.69
C GLY A 235 21.67 -9.31 -6.85
N GLY A 236 20.81 -8.37 -6.44
CA GLY A 236 21.14 -7.39 -5.41
C GLY A 236 21.38 -8.07 -4.06
N VAL A 237 22.52 -7.79 -3.43
CA VAL A 237 22.92 -8.40 -2.15
C VAL A 237 23.21 -7.29 -1.14
N ALA A 238 22.96 -7.57 0.13
CA ALA A 238 23.28 -6.64 1.21
C ALA A 238 24.79 -6.37 1.32
N GLY A 239 25.14 -5.11 1.60
CA GLY A 239 26.49 -4.74 1.98
C GLY A 239 27.02 -5.50 3.20
N HIS A 240 28.34 -5.61 3.30
CA HIS A 240 28.98 -6.24 4.45
C HIS A 240 28.65 -5.51 5.74
N GLN A 241 28.63 -6.22 6.86
CA GLN A 241 28.27 -5.68 8.18
C GLN A 241 29.01 -4.40 8.53
N SER A 242 30.32 -4.36 8.26
CA SER A 242 31.17 -3.20 8.51
C SER A 242 30.69 -1.92 7.83
N CYS A 243 29.95 -2.02 6.72
CA CYS A 243 29.37 -0.87 6.05
C CYS A 243 28.27 -0.26 6.92
N TYR A 244 27.36 -1.09 7.44
CA TYR A 244 26.29 -0.65 8.33
C TYR A 244 26.86 -0.01 9.60
N ASP A 245 27.81 -0.69 10.25
CA ASP A 245 28.46 -0.21 11.47
C ASP A 245 29.18 1.14 11.24
N HIS A 246 29.81 1.34 10.08
CA HIS A 246 30.57 2.54 9.77
C HIS A 246 29.69 3.73 9.35
N PHE A 247 28.67 3.50 8.52
CA PHE A 247 27.86 4.58 7.96
C PHE A 247 26.68 4.95 8.85
N ASN A 248 25.96 3.97 9.41
CA ASN A 248 24.76 4.24 10.19
C ASN A 248 25.05 4.86 11.57
N SER A 249 26.26 4.66 12.10
CA SER A 249 26.73 5.31 13.34
C SER A 249 27.07 6.80 13.18
N GLN A 250 27.08 7.34 11.95
CA GLN A 250 27.46 8.73 11.70
C GLN A 250 26.35 9.72 12.01
N GLY A 251 25.07 9.32 11.87
CA GLY A 251 23.93 10.22 12.10
C GLY A 251 23.87 11.34 11.07
N ILE A 252 24.07 10.98 9.80
CA ILE A 252 24.03 11.89 8.65
C ILE A 252 22.98 11.40 7.65
N SER A 253 22.64 12.21 6.64
CA SER A 253 21.56 11.91 5.69
C SER A 253 21.69 10.58 4.96
N THR A 254 22.90 10.03 4.86
CA THR A 254 23.25 8.78 4.18
C THR A 254 23.47 7.59 5.12
N GLY A 255 23.38 7.80 6.43
CA GLY A 255 23.59 6.77 7.45
C GLY A 255 23.10 7.26 8.82
N ASN A 256 21.92 6.79 9.20
CA ASN A 256 21.18 7.23 10.39
C ASN A 256 20.11 6.19 10.77
N CYS A 257 19.51 6.31 11.95
CA CYS A 257 18.40 5.46 12.39
C CYS A 257 17.03 6.18 12.27
N GLY A 258 16.96 7.18 11.40
CA GLY A 258 15.83 8.08 11.27
C GLY A 258 16.16 9.50 11.74
N ALA A 259 15.14 10.34 11.86
CA ALA A 259 15.28 11.74 12.20
C ALA A 259 14.36 12.13 13.36
N ARG A 260 14.91 12.83 14.36
CA ARG A 260 14.16 13.39 15.49
C ARG A 260 14.39 14.90 15.52
N ASP A 261 13.30 15.66 15.56
CA ASP A 261 13.33 17.14 15.58
C ASP A 261 14.15 17.77 14.43
N GLY A 262 14.12 17.16 13.25
CA GLY A 262 14.86 17.63 12.07
C GLY A 262 16.36 17.28 12.07
N HIS A 263 16.84 16.49 13.01
CA HIS A 263 18.22 16.01 13.08
C HIS A 263 18.28 14.48 12.91
N TYR A 264 19.24 14.01 12.11
CA TYR A 264 19.49 12.59 11.94
C TYR A 264 20.06 11.97 13.21
N VAL A 265 19.48 10.83 13.62
CA VAL A 265 19.86 10.10 14.83
C VAL A 265 20.94 9.09 14.46
N LYS A 266 21.98 9.00 15.30
CA LYS A 266 23.01 7.98 15.17
C LYS A 266 22.46 6.62 15.60
N CYS A 267 22.78 5.60 14.82
CA CYS A 267 22.49 4.24 15.19
C CYS A 267 23.39 3.74 16.32
N ASP A 268 22.82 2.95 17.23
CA ASP A 268 23.57 2.28 18.30
C ASP A 268 24.41 1.11 17.73
N ASP A 269 25.39 0.60 18.47
CA ASP A 269 26.39 -0.37 17.97
C ASP A 269 25.80 -1.71 17.45
N SER A 270 24.49 -1.93 17.61
CA SER A 270 23.74 -3.12 17.15
C SER A 270 22.76 -2.85 16.01
N ALA A 271 22.79 -1.66 15.40
CA ALA A 271 21.76 -1.25 14.45
C ALA A 271 22.14 -1.55 13.00
N HIS A 272 21.72 -2.72 12.55
CA HIS A 272 21.34 -2.91 11.14
C HIS A 272 19.99 -2.24 10.82
N THR A 273 19.46 -1.43 11.73
CA THR A 273 18.31 -0.56 11.53
C THR A 273 18.83 0.75 10.94
N GLY A 274 18.38 1.16 9.76
CA GLY A 274 18.91 2.34 9.06
C GLY A 274 19.00 2.14 7.55
N PRO A 275 19.69 3.02 6.80
CA PRO A 275 19.82 2.90 5.36
C PRO A 275 20.45 1.58 4.90
N ILE A 276 19.90 0.99 3.84
CA ILE A 276 20.42 -0.18 3.13
C ILE A 276 21.58 0.26 2.25
N LEU A 277 22.66 -0.49 2.35
CA LEU A 277 23.91 -0.24 1.67
C LEU A 277 24.15 -1.33 0.61
N ASP A 278 24.47 -0.88 -0.59
CA ASP A 278 24.80 -1.75 -1.73
C ASP A 278 26.11 -2.51 -1.50
N ALA A 279 26.16 -3.78 -1.91
CA ALA A 279 27.33 -4.65 -1.71
C ALA A 279 28.56 -4.26 -2.52
N ASP A 280 28.38 -3.71 -3.73
CA ASP A 280 29.50 -3.43 -4.64
C ASP A 280 30.11 -2.04 -4.43
N SER A 281 29.29 -1.06 -4.05
CA SER A 281 29.71 0.34 -3.89
C SER A 281 29.85 0.78 -2.44
N GLY A 282 29.20 0.09 -1.48
CA GLY A 282 29.11 0.54 -0.10
C GLY A 282 28.38 1.88 0.07
N LEU A 283 27.75 2.37 -1.00
CA LEU A 283 26.98 3.60 -0.98
C LEU A 283 25.54 3.26 -0.57
N PRO A 284 24.87 4.14 0.18
CA PRO A 284 23.43 4.00 0.37
C PRO A 284 22.72 4.14 -0.97
N VAL A 285 21.49 3.65 -1.04
CA VAL A 285 20.56 3.99 -2.13
C VAL A 285 20.69 5.49 -2.40
N ARG A 286 21.17 5.87 -3.59
CA ARG A 286 21.22 7.28 -3.97
C ARG A 286 19.79 7.76 -3.88
N ASN A 287 19.55 8.64 -2.91
CA ASN A 287 18.30 9.36 -2.74
C ASN A 287 18.16 10.30 -3.95
N THR A 288 17.83 9.72 -5.11
CA THR A 288 17.19 10.46 -6.17
C THR A 288 15.87 10.91 -5.56
N HIS A 289 15.46 12.14 -5.84
CA HIS A 289 14.32 12.84 -5.21
C HIS A 289 12.94 12.14 -5.27
N ARG A 290 12.89 10.84 -5.57
CA ARG A 290 11.71 9.99 -5.78
C ARG A 290 11.49 8.90 -4.73
N LEU A 291 12.44 8.56 -3.83
CA LEU A 291 12.31 7.34 -3.00
C LEU A 291 12.89 7.47 -1.57
N PRO A 292 12.19 8.13 -0.63
CA PRO A 292 12.64 8.21 0.77
C PRO A 292 12.53 6.87 1.53
N VAL A 293 11.61 5.98 1.13
CA VAL A 293 11.14 4.85 1.96
C VAL A 293 11.79 3.50 1.60
N LEU A 294 12.29 3.33 0.36
CA LEU A 294 12.95 2.08 -0.05
C LEU A 294 14.34 1.91 0.57
N GLY A 295 14.96 3.01 0.99
CA GLY A 295 16.32 3.01 1.46
C GLY A 295 16.51 2.53 2.89
N LEU A 296 15.47 2.32 3.70
CA LEU A 296 15.60 1.91 5.12
C LEU A 296 15.27 0.43 5.31
N VAL A 297 15.97 -0.23 6.22
CA VAL A 297 15.69 -1.63 6.59
C VAL A 297 14.25 -1.77 7.11
N ARG A 298 13.46 -2.61 6.44
CA ARG A 298 12.04 -2.84 6.75
C ARG A 298 11.83 -3.41 8.16
N ASP A 299 10.66 -3.12 8.71
CA ASP A 299 10.20 -3.72 9.96
C ASP A 299 10.11 -5.25 9.85
N GLY A 300 10.47 -5.93 10.94
CA GLY A 300 10.57 -7.39 10.99
C GLY A 300 11.89 -7.96 10.43
N THR A 301 12.73 -7.15 9.78
CA THR A 301 14.01 -7.63 9.23
C THR A 301 14.97 -8.02 10.35
N PRO A 302 15.60 -9.20 10.31
CA PRO A 302 16.62 -9.59 11.27
C PRO A 302 17.82 -8.62 11.27
N CYS A 303 18.24 -8.20 12.45
CA CYS A 303 19.34 -7.25 12.66
C CYS A 303 20.29 -7.69 13.78
N GLY A 304 20.33 -8.98 14.09
CA GLY A 304 21.18 -9.54 15.14
C GLY A 304 20.65 -10.87 15.67
N GLU A 305 21.42 -11.50 16.56
CA GLU A 305 20.99 -12.74 17.18
C GLU A 305 19.76 -12.49 18.06
N HIS A 306 18.60 -13.00 17.62
CA HIS A 306 17.30 -12.78 18.27
C HIS A 306 16.78 -11.33 18.27
N LEU A 307 17.15 -10.53 17.26
CA LEU A 307 16.71 -9.14 17.09
C LEU A 307 16.08 -8.89 15.72
N VAL A 308 15.03 -8.07 15.69
CA VAL A 308 14.39 -7.55 14.46
C VAL A 308 14.27 -6.03 14.50
N SER A 309 14.35 -5.41 13.31
CA SER A 309 14.15 -3.97 13.09
C SER A 309 12.67 -3.61 13.28
N MET A 310 12.38 -2.52 13.99
CA MET A 310 11.05 -1.92 14.10
C MET A 310 11.15 -0.39 14.13
N ASN A 311 10.28 0.31 13.38
CA ASN A 311 10.19 1.77 13.38
C ASN A 311 11.53 2.48 13.18
N THR A 312 12.45 1.93 12.38
CA THR A 312 13.78 2.49 12.02
C THR A 312 14.79 2.71 13.17
N ASP A 313 14.33 2.70 14.43
CA ASP A 313 15.02 3.11 15.65
C ASP A 313 14.91 2.06 16.79
N GLN A 314 14.01 1.07 16.69
CA GLN A 314 13.70 0.15 17.79
C GLN A 314 14.08 -1.30 17.46
N LEU A 315 14.95 -1.85 18.30
CA LEU A 315 15.28 -3.28 18.31
C LEU A 315 14.29 -4.01 19.21
N VAL A 316 13.58 -5.00 18.67
CA VAL A 316 12.73 -5.87 19.48
C VAL A 316 13.36 -7.25 19.63
N ILE A 317 13.51 -7.70 20.87
CA ILE A 317 14.01 -9.04 21.19
C ILE A 317 12.93 -10.05 20.84
N THR A 318 13.28 -11.03 20.00
CA THR A 318 12.38 -12.09 19.49
C THR A 318 11.85 -13.04 20.57
N ARG A 319 12.12 -12.79 21.86
CA ARG A 319 11.53 -13.55 22.98
C ARG A 319 10.18 -12.98 23.44
N ASN A 320 9.83 -11.76 23.02
CA ASN A 320 8.63 -11.03 23.47
C ASN A 320 7.61 -10.73 22.36
N TRP A 321 7.49 -11.58 21.32
CA TRP A 321 6.45 -11.48 20.27
C TRP A 321 4.99 -11.64 20.75
N ASN A 322 4.75 -11.70 22.07
CA ASN A 322 3.40 -11.69 22.65
C ASN A 322 2.93 -10.27 23.04
N LEU A 323 3.76 -9.25 22.83
CA LEU A 323 3.51 -7.86 23.21
C LEU A 323 3.47 -6.88 22.02
N LEU A 324 3.55 -7.40 20.78
CA LEU A 324 3.34 -6.69 19.51
C LEU A 324 2.17 -7.36 18.79
#